data_AF-A0AAD9ZZE6-F1
#
_entry.id   AF-A0AAD9ZZE6-F1
#
_cell.length_a   1.000
_cell.length_b   1.000
_cell.length_c   1.000
_cell.angle_alpha   90.00
_cell.angle_beta   90.00
_cell.angle_gamma   90.00
#
_symmetry.space_group_name_H-M   'P 1'
#
loop_
_entity.id
_entity.type
_entity.pdbx_description
1 polymer ?
#
loop_
_entity_poly.entity_id
_entity_poly.type
_entity_poly.pdbx_seq_one_letter_code
_entity_poly.pdbx_strand_id
1 'polypeptide(L)'
;MEFDLKDKFLEVGRFIAENKSRMHDRAPSVWMNPALPSCRFCQQENSAKPVIQEKKKQINWLFLLLGQLLGCCTLEQLKYFCKHTKNHRTGAKDRVLYLTYLGLCKQLDPTGPFDR
;
A
#
# COMPACT_ATOMS: atom_id res chain seq x y z
N MET A 1 -12.79 -12.36 2.76
CA MET A 1 -12.11 -11.33 3.55
C MET A 1 -12.86 -10.05 3.29
N GLU A 2 -13.21 -9.35 4.35
CA GLU A 2 -13.95 -8.10 4.31
C GLU A 2 -13.22 -7.10 5.20
N PHE A 3 -13.32 -5.82 4.85
CA PHE A 3 -12.67 -4.74 5.59
C PHE A 3 -13.74 -3.75 6.04
N ASP A 4 -13.71 -3.39 7.32
CA ASP A 4 -14.28 -2.11 7.72
C ASP A 4 -13.38 -1.01 7.16
N LEU A 5 -13.95 -0.19 6.27
CA LEU A 5 -13.18 0.82 5.54
C LEU A 5 -12.58 1.86 6.48
N LYS A 6 -13.34 2.28 7.49
CA LYS A 6 -12.95 3.36 8.39
C LYS A 6 -11.86 2.90 9.32
N ASP A 7 -12.05 1.75 9.96
CA ASP A 7 -11.08 1.21 10.92
C ASP A 7 -9.77 0.87 10.24
N LYS A 8 -9.82 0.24 9.06
CA LYS A 8 -8.60 -0.08 8.30
C LYS A 8 -7.88 1.15 7.79
N PHE A 9 -8.60 2.16 7.34
CA PHE A 9 -7.97 3.41 6.95
C PHE A 9 -7.32 4.12 8.14
N LEU A 10 -7.99 4.17 9.29
CA LEU A 10 -7.45 4.76 10.52
C LEU A 10 -6.20 4.02 11.03
N GLU A 11 -6.18 2.69 10.90
CA GLU A 11 -5.01 1.86 11.22
C GLU A 11 -3.79 2.28 10.37
N VAL A 12 -3.96 2.35 9.04
CA VAL A 12 -2.89 2.77 8.12
C VAL A 12 -2.47 4.22 8.38
N GLY A 13 -3.44 5.12 8.56
CA GLY A 13 -3.18 6.54 8.78
C GLY A 13 -2.41 6.80 10.07
N ARG A 14 -2.79 6.13 11.17
CA ARG A 14 -2.08 6.20 12.45
C ARG A 14 -0.66 5.69 12.33
N PHE A 15 -0.47 4.54 11.70
CA PHE A 15 0.86 3.97 11.48
C PHE A 15 1.78 4.94 10.71
N ILE A 16 1.26 5.61 9.67
CA ILE A 16 2.00 6.66 8.96
C ILE A 16 2.34 7.80 9.91
N ALA A 17 1.36 8.39 10.59
CA ALA A 17 1.57 9.54 11.46
C ALA A 17 2.66 9.29 12.52
N GLU A 18 2.68 8.09 13.11
CA GLU A 18 3.65 7.71 14.15
C GLU A 18 5.06 7.42 13.61
N ASN A 19 5.18 6.94 12.36
CA ASN A 19 6.46 6.40 11.85
C ASN A 19 7.08 7.23 10.71
N LYS A 20 6.34 8.16 10.11
CA LYS A 20 6.76 8.91 8.91
C LYS A 20 8.13 9.58 9.06
N SER A 21 8.42 10.18 10.21
CA SER A 21 9.71 10.84 10.49
C SER A 21 10.91 9.88 10.43
N ARG A 22 10.69 8.59 10.69
CA ARG A 22 11.71 7.53 10.70
C ARG A 22 11.80 6.75 9.39
N MET A 23 10.79 6.90 8.52
CA MET A 23 10.73 6.18 7.24
C MET A 23 11.69 6.76 6.19
N HIS A 24 12.09 8.03 6.32
CA HIS A 24 13.05 8.69 5.42
C HIS A 24 12.74 8.47 3.93
N ASP A 25 11.50 8.75 3.51
CA ASP A 25 11.02 8.55 2.14
C ASP A 25 11.03 7.09 1.64
N ARG A 26 11.09 6.10 2.53
CA ARG A 26 11.15 4.66 2.19
C ARG A 26 10.12 3.85 2.95
N ALA A 27 9.54 2.87 2.27
CA ALA A 27 8.60 1.96 2.89
C ALA A 27 9.32 1.11 3.94
N PRO A 28 8.77 0.96 5.16
CA PRO A 28 9.34 0.08 6.17
C PRO A 28 9.27 -1.39 5.73
N SER A 29 10.06 -2.23 6.39
CA SER A 29 10.16 -3.66 6.10
C SER A 29 8.82 -4.39 6.12
N VAL A 30 7.91 -4.01 7.01
CA VAL A 30 6.55 -4.57 7.14
C VAL A 30 5.66 -4.30 5.92
N TRP A 31 5.89 -3.21 5.19
CA TRP A 31 5.18 -2.94 3.93
C TRP A 31 5.83 -3.63 2.75
N MET A 32 7.16 -3.78 2.77
CA MET A 32 7.90 -4.50 1.73
C MET A 32 7.60 -6.01 1.77
N ASN A 33 7.33 -6.54 2.98
CA ASN A 33 6.99 -7.93 3.23
C ASN A 33 5.64 -7.99 3.97
N PRO A 34 4.53 -7.72 3.26
CA PRO A 34 3.22 -7.64 3.89
C PRO A 34 2.81 -8.99 4.48
N ALA A 35 2.21 -8.95 5.67
CA ALA A 35 1.60 -10.14 6.27
C ALA A 35 0.39 -10.57 5.44
N LEU A 36 0.44 -11.77 4.90
CA LEU A 36 -0.62 -12.35 4.10
C LEU A 36 -1.60 -13.12 5.00
N PRO A 37 -2.88 -13.17 4.64
CA PRO A 37 -3.84 -14.01 5.34
C PRO A 37 -3.46 -15.49 5.23
N SER A 38 -3.80 -16.27 6.26
CA SER A 38 -3.74 -17.74 6.18
C SER A 38 -4.77 -18.25 5.18
N CYS A 39 -4.41 -19.32 4.45
CA CYS A 39 -5.35 -19.95 3.52
C CYS A 39 -6.47 -20.66 4.29
N ARG A 40 -7.73 -20.30 4.05
CA ARG A 40 -8.87 -20.94 4.74
C ARG A 40 -9.08 -22.42 4.43
N PHE A 41 -8.43 -22.94 3.39
CA PHE A 41 -8.61 -24.31 2.91
C PHE A 41 -7.49 -25.24 3.38
N CYS A 42 -6.23 -24.86 3.15
CA CYS A 42 -5.07 -25.65 3.58
C CYS A 42 -4.45 -25.19 4.91
N GLN A 43 -4.97 -24.11 5.51
CA GLN A 43 -4.52 -23.51 6.77
C GLN A 43 -3.08 -23.01 6.78
N GLN A 44 -2.37 -23.07 5.65
CA GLN A 44 -1.01 -22.54 5.54
C GLN A 44 -1.01 -21.05 5.86
N GLU A 45 -0.21 -20.67 6.86
CA GLU A 45 -0.04 -19.29 7.30
C GLU A 45 0.66 -18.44 6.24
N ASN A 46 0.39 -17.13 6.25
CA ASN A 46 1.10 -16.15 5.42
C ASN A 46 1.22 -16.55 3.93
N SER A 47 0.13 -17.08 3.34
CA SER A 47 0.19 -17.72 2.03
C SER A 47 -0.80 -17.16 1.00
N ALA A 48 -1.91 -16.56 1.44
CA ALA A 48 -2.95 -16.08 0.54
C ALA A 48 -2.58 -14.71 -0.08
N LYS A 49 -1.95 -14.73 -1.26
CA LYS A 49 -1.60 -13.51 -2.01
C LYS A 49 -2.83 -12.90 -2.68
N PRO A 50 -2.90 -11.56 -2.80
CA PRO A 50 -3.97 -10.92 -3.56
C PRO A 50 -3.81 -11.21 -5.05
N VAL A 51 -4.94 -11.32 -5.76
CA VAL A 51 -4.95 -11.36 -7.22
C VAL A 51 -4.82 -9.93 -7.74
N ILE A 52 -3.67 -9.60 -8.31
CA ILE A 52 -3.40 -8.26 -8.86
C ILE A 52 -3.63 -8.31 -10.37
N GLN A 53 -4.52 -7.43 -10.85
CA GLN A 53 -4.84 -7.34 -12.27
C GLN A 53 -3.62 -6.96 -13.11
N GLU A 54 -3.44 -7.63 -14.24
CA GLU A 54 -2.38 -7.32 -15.21
C GLU A 54 -2.58 -5.94 -15.82
N LYS A 55 -3.84 -5.62 -16.17
CA LYS A 55 -4.24 -4.28 -16.60
C LYS A 55 -4.14 -3.32 -15.41
N LYS A 56 -3.07 -2.53 -15.36
CA LYS A 56 -2.73 -1.62 -14.25
C LYS A 56 -3.88 -0.67 -13.84
N LYS A 57 -4.73 -0.27 -14.79
CA LYS A 57 -5.93 0.57 -14.56
C LYS A 57 -7.07 -0.14 -13.81
N GLN A 58 -7.07 -1.46 -13.74
CA GLN A 58 -8.08 -2.29 -13.06
C GLN A 58 -7.59 -2.79 -11.69
N ILE A 59 -6.39 -2.40 -11.25
CA ILE A 59 -5.90 -2.75 -9.92
C ILE A 59 -6.80 -2.09 -8.88
N ASN A 60 -7.29 -2.88 -7.92
CA ASN A 60 -8.06 -2.39 -6.79
C ASN A 60 -7.10 -1.82 -5.73
N TRP A 61 -6.65 -0.59 -5.95
CA TRP A 61 -5.70 0.11 -5.09
C TRP A 61 -6.21 0.30 -3.67
N LEU A 62 -7.50 0.59 -3.50
CA LEU A 62 -8.12 0.77 -2.19
C LEU A 62 -8.09 -0.53 -1.37
N PHE A 63 -8.48 -1.66 -1.98
CA PHE A 63 -8.43 -2.95 -1.30
C PHE A 63 -7.00 -3.31 -0.87
N LEU A 64 -6.01 -3.08 -1.74
CA LEU A 64 -4.61 -3.34 -1.40
C LEU A 64 -4.09 -2.41 -0.30
N LEU A 65 -4.51 -1.14 -0.26
CA LEU A 65 -4.16 -0.21 0.81
C LEU A 65 -4.70 -0.68 2.16
N LEU A 66 -6.00 -0.96 2.22
CA LEU A 66 -6.69 -1.32 3.47
C LEU A 66 -6.21 -2.66 4.03
N GLY A 67 -5.81 -3.59 3.16
CA GLY A 67 -5.14 -4.82 3.56
C GLY A 67 -3.65 -4.69 3.87
N GLN A 68 -3.06 -3.50 3.67
CA GLN A 68 -1.61 -3.28 3.72
C GLN A 68 -0.81 -4.21 2.76
N LEU A 69 -1.42 -4.58 1.63
CA LEU A 69 -0.91 -5.54 0.64
C LEU A 69 -0.24 -4.89 -0.58
N LEU A 70 -0.08 -3.55 -0.60
CA LEU A 70 0.58 -2.84 -1.72
C LEU A 70 2.01 -3.33 -1.98
N GLY A 71 2.68 -3.91 -0.98
CA GLY A 71 3.98 -4.57 -1.13
C GLY A 71 3.98 -5.74 -2.12
N CYS A 72 2.82 -6.36 -2.36
CA CYS A 72 2.65 -7.43 -3.35
C CYS A 72 2.71 -6.92 -4.80
N CYS A 73 2.52 -5.62 -5.04
CA CYS A 73 2.63 -5.05 -6.38
C CYS A 73 4.06 -5.11 -6.92
N THR A 74 4.18 -5.20 -8.24
CA THR A 74 5.46 -5.03 -8.93
C THR A 74 5.88 -3.56 -8.95
N LEU A 75 7.16 -3.30 -9.17
CA LEU A 75 7.67 -1.93 -9.30
C LEU A 75 6.96 -1.17 -10.44
N GLU A 76 6.65 -1.83 -11.55
CA GLU A 76 5.96 -1.21 -12.68
C GLU A 76 4.51 -0.83 -12.37
N GLN A 77 3.80 -1.65 -11.60
CA GLN A 77 2.44 -1.35 -11.16
C GLN A 77 2.45 -0.12 -10.24
N LEU A 78 3.38 -0.08 -9.27
CA LEU A 78 3.52 1.07 -8.37
C LEU A 78 3.93 2.35 -9.13
N LYS A 79 4.85 2.24 -10.09
CA LYS A 79 5.25 3.36 -10.97
C LYS A 79 4.07 3.89 -11.79
N TYR A 80 3.20 3.00 -12.27
CA TYR A 80 2.00 3.40 -12.98
C TYR A 80 1.08 4.26 -12.11
N PHE A 81 0.82 3.85 -10.87
CA PHE A 81 0.05 4.67 -9.94
C PHE A 81 0.69 6.05 -9.76
N CYS A 82 1.99 6.09 -9.43
CA CYS A 82 2.73 7.33 -9.20
C CYS A 82 2.74 8.26 -10.42
N LYS A 83 2.81 7.71 -11.65
CA LYS A 83 2.69 8.48 -12.89
C LYS A 83 1.34 9.21 -12.97
N HIS A 84 0.25 8.53 -12.60
CA HIS A 84 -1.10 9.09 -12.64
C HIS A 84 -1.43 10.02 -11.46
N THR A 85 -0.65 9.99 -10.38
CA THR A 85 -0.76 10.95 -9.27
C THR A 85 0.30 12.07 -9.33
N LYS A 86 0.98 12.26 -10.46
CA LYS A 86 2.04 13.26 -10.67
C LYS A 86 3.24 13.14 -9.70
N ASN A 87 3.46 11.96 -9.12
CA ASN A 87 4.61 11.65 -8.25
C ASN A 87 5.67 10.84 -9.02
N HIS A 88 6.04 11.29 -10.21
CA HIS A 88 6.93 10.53 -11.08
C HIS A 88 8.34 10.43 -10.47
N ARG A 89 8.75 9.22 -10.08
CA ARG A 89 10.10 8.95 -9.58
C ARG A 89 10.78 7.81 -10.34
N THR A 90 12.04 8.02 -10.66
CA THR A 90 13.04 6.96 -10.83
C THR A 90 13.51 6.57 -9.43
N GLY A 91 13.08 5.40 -8.94
CA GLY A 91 13.40 4.96 -7.60
C GLY A 91 13.25 3.45 -7.42
N ALA A 92 13.91 2.94 -6.39
CA ALA A 92 13.75 1.57 -5.92
C ALA A 92 12.33 1.32 -5.38
N LYS A 93 11.93 0.06 -5.27
CA LYS A 93 10.56 -0.35 -4.92
C LYS A 93 10.09 0.22 -3.59
N ASP A 94 10.95 0.27 -2.58
CA ASP A 94 10.66 0.84 -1.26
C ASP A 94 10.24 2.32 -1.32
N ARG A 95 10.91 3.13 -2.15
CA ARG A 95 10.59 4.55 -2.33
C ARG A 95 9.26 4.75 -3.08
N VAL A 96 9.03 3.96 -4.12
CA VAL A 96 7.79 4.04 -4.91
C VAL A 96 6.60 3.51 -4.11
N LEU A 97 6.80 2.47 -3.30
CA LEU A 97 5.79 1.91 -2.42
C LEU A 97 5.38 2.93 -1.34
N TYR A 98 6.34 3.58 -0.69
CA TYR A 98 6.07 4.65 0.29
C TYR A 98 5.20 5.75 -0.31
N LEU A 99 5.58 6.26 -1.47
CA LEU A 99 4.78 7.27 -2.18
C LEU A 99 3.38 6.78 -2.57
N THR A 100 3.24 5.49 -2.90
CA THR A 100 1.94 4.91 -3.24
C THR A 100 1.03 4.90 -2.01
N TYR A 101 1.53 4.50 -0.83
CA TYR A 101 0.79 4.58 0.43
C TYR A 101 0.35 6.01 0.73
N LEU A 102 1.29 6.96 0.73
CA LEU A 102 0.98 8.37 1.00
C LEU A 102 -0.01 8.94 -0.01
N GLY A 103 0.20 8.67 -1.30
CA GLY A 103 -0.67 9.18 -2.37
C GLY A 103 -2.09 8.67 -2.26
N LEU A 104 -2.29 7.38 -1.94
CA LEU A 104 -3.63 6.83 -1.71
C LEU A 104 -4.27 7.40 -0.44
N CYS A 105 -3.51 7.53 0.65
CA CYS A 105 -4.05 8.11 1.88
C CYS A 105 -4.46 9.57 1.67
N LYS A 106 -3.67 10.36 0.93
CA LYS A 106 -4.02 11.74 0.57
C LYS A 106 -5.25 11.84 -0.34
N GLN A 107 -5.52 10.83 -1.17
CA GLN A 107 -6.76 10.79 -1.96
C GLN A 107 -8.00 10.55 -1.09
N LEU A 108 -7.87 9.78 -0.01
CA LEU A 108 -8.96 9.46 0.91
C LEU A 108 -9.20 10.56 1.96
N ASP A 109 -8.12 11.14 2.48
CA ASP A 109 -8.15 12.27 3.40
C ASP A 109 -7.07 13.29 2.98
N PRO A 110 -7.46 14.31 2.19
CA PRO A 110 -6.55 15.35 1.75
C PRO A 110 -5.99 16.24 2.86
N THR A 111 -6.59 16.21 4.05
CA THR A 111 -6.19 17.04 5.20
C THR A 111 -5.27 16.31 6.18
N GLY A 112 -5.14 15.00 6.02
CA GLY A 112 -4.29 14.17 6.86
C GLY A 112 -2.79 14.37 6.63
N PRO A 113 -1.92 13.78 7.48
CA PRO A 113 -0.47 14.00 7.47
C PRO A 113 0.26 13.25 6.34
N PHE A 114 -0.34 13.14 5.16
CA PHE A 114 0.11 12.28 4.05
C PHE A 114 0.94 13.00 2.99
N ASP A 115 1.30 14.26 3.22
CA ASP A 115 2.30 14.93 2.39
C ASP A 115 3.63 14.18 2.43
N ARG A 116 4.48 14.38 1.43
CA ARG A 116 5.78 13.72 1.41
C ARG A 116 6.68 14.25 2.53
#